data_AF-A0A5A7S5A2-F1
#
_entry.id   AF-A0A5A7S5A2-F1
#
_cell.length_a   1.000
_cell.length_b   1.000
_cell.length_c   1.000
_cell.angle_alpha   90.00
_cell.angle_beta   90.00
_cell.angle_gamma   90.00
#
_symmetry.space_group_name_H-M   'P 1'
#
loop_
_entity.id
_entity.type
_entity.pdbx_description
1 polymer ?
#
loop_
_entity_poly.entity_id
_entity_poly.type
_entity_poly.pdbx_seq_one_letter_code
_entity_poly.pdbx_strand_id
1 'polypeptide(L)' 'MFPGLVSATVHGSVDGTRVINCLRWESAEQLAALQRSPEFQQIARGFAGLIEFDPRQCEVVHVANAARIEDDS' A
#
# COMPACT_ATOMS: atom_id res chain seq x y z
N MET A 1 6.50 -6.46 -12.39
CA MET A 1 5.25 -6.30 -11.62
C MET A 1 5.08 -7.54 -10.78
N PHE A 2 4.87 -7.41 -9.47
CA PHE A 2 4.72 -8.59 -8.61
C PHE A 2 3.41 -9.31 -8.94
N PRO A 3 3.39 -10.65 -9.08
CA PRO A 3 2.16 -11.39 -9.34
C PRO A 3 1.10 -11.05 -8.31
N GLY A 4 -0.08 -10.66 -8.77
CA GLY A 4 -1.20 -10.31 -7.88
C GLY A 4 -1.24 -8.90 -7.34
N LEU A 5 -0.27 -8.04 -7.64
CA LEU A 5 -0.36 -6.63 -7.26
C LEU A 5 -1.41 -5.94 -8.14
N VAL A 6 -2.50 -5.50 -7.52
CA VAL A 6 -3.58 -4.77 -8.19
C VAL A 6 -3.24 -3.29 -8.31
N SER A 7 -2.81 -2.67 -7.22
CA SER A 7 -2.47 -1.23 -7.19
C SER A 7 -1.49 -0.91 -6.08
N ALA A 8 -0.65 0.10 -6.30
CA ALA A 8 0.16 0.74 -5.27
C ALA A 8 -0.11 2.24 -5.27
N THR A 9 -0.44 2.80 -4.11
CA THR A 9 -0.60 4.25 -3.94
C THR A 9 0.23 4.71 -2.75
N VAL A 10 1.12 5.67 -2.97
CA VAL A 10 2.00 6.20 -1.93
C VAL A 10 1.52 7.60 -1.56
N HIS A 11 1.33 7.82 -0.26
CA HIS A 11 0.93 9.10 0.31
C HIS A 11 2.02 9.60 1.25
N GLY A 12 2.32 10.89 1.19
CA GLY A 12 3.01 11.59 2.28
C GLY A 12 1.98 12.15 3.25
N SER A 13 2.21 12.03 4.56
CA SER A 13 1.39 12.76 5.54
C SER A 13 1.59 14.26 5.37
N VAL A 14 0.55 15.03 5.67
CA VAL A 14 0.58 16.50 5.53
C VAL A 14 1.62 17.13 6.48
N ASP A 15 1.83 16.53 7.65
CA ASP A 15 2.86 16.95 8.60
C ASP A 15 4.30 16.55 8.20
N GLY A 16 4.46 15.83 7.09
CA GLY A 16 5.76 15.39 6.56
C GLY A 16 6.45 14.28 7.35
N THR A 17 5.80 13.70 8.37
CA THR A 17 6.42 12.73 9.27
C THR A 17 6.26 11.28 8.85
N ARG A 18 5.35 10.97 7.93
CA ARG A 18 5.00 9.60 7.54
C ARG A 18 4.89 9.45 6.03
N VAL A 19 5.25 8.26 5.57
CA VAL A 19 4.94 7.76 4.23
C VAL A 19 4.02 6.55 4.40
N ILE A 20 2.89 6.57 3.70
CA ILE A 20 1.88 5.51 3.74
C ILE A 20 1.83 4.86 2.37
N ASN A 21 2.15 3.58 2.29
CA ASN A 21 2.06 2.80 1.07
C ASN A 21 0.83 1.88 1.12
N CYS A 22 -0.21 2.24 0.39
CA CYS A 22 -1.43 1.46 0.26
C CYS A 22 -1.28 0.49 -0.92
N LEU A 23 -0.98 -0.77 -0.61
CA LEU A 23 -0.85 -1.85 -1.59
C LEU A 23 -2.12 -2.71 -1.61
N ARG A 24 -2.67 -2.93 -2.80
CA ARG A 24 -3.82 -3.80 -3.00
C ARG A 24 -3.38 -5.04 -3.76
N TRP A 25 -3.77 -6.20 -3.26
CA TRP A 25 -3.40 -7.52 -3.79
C TRP A 25 -4.65 -8.31 -4.15
N GLU A 26 -4.55 -9.24 -5.11
CA GLU A 26 -5.66 -10.15 -5.43
C GLU A 26 -5.88 -11.16 -4.30
N SER A 27 -4.81 -11.58 -3.61
CA SER A 27 -4.90 -12.46 -2.44
C SER A 27 -3.82 -12.19 -1.38
N ALA A 28 -4.08 -12.65 -0.15
CA ALA A 28 -3.12 -12.55 0.96
C ALA A 28 -1.88 -13.44 0.73
N GLU A 29 -2.03 -14.56 0.04
CA GLU A 29 -0.94 -15.49 -0.29
C GLU A 29 0.10 -14.84 -1.20
N GLN A 30 -0.34 -14.03 -2.17
CA GLN A 30 0.55 -13.30 -3.07
C GLN A 30 1.34 -12.21 -2.33
N LEU A 31 0.71 -11.50 -1.39
CA LEU A 31 1.41 -10.58 -0.49
C LEU A 31 2.46 -11.32 0.35
N ALA A 32 2.09 -12.46 0.95
CA ALA A 32 3.01 -13.26 1.75
C ALA A 32 4.16 -13.85 0.89
N ALA A 33 3.92 -14.15 -0.38
CA ALA A 33 4.96 -14.57 -1.32
C ALA A 33 5.96 -13.42 -1.59
N LEU A 34 5.47 -12.19 -1.81
CA LEU A 34 6.34 -11.02 -1.92
C LEU A 34 7.18 -10.82 -0.66
N GLN A 35 6.57 -10.84 0.52
CA GLN A 35 7.29 -10.56 1.78
C GLN A 35 8.42 -11.55 2.07
N ARG A 36 8.31 -12.78 1.56
CA ARG A 36 9.34 -13.83 1.65
C ARG A 36 10.40 -13.75 0.53
N SER A 37 10.20 -12.90 -0.47
CA SER A 37 11.07 -12.86 -1.65
C SER A 37 12.41 -12.17 -1.35
N PRO A 38 13.52 -12.62 -1.97
CA PRO A 38 14.82 -11.96 -1.82
C PRO A 38 14.80 -10.48 -2.22
N GLU A 39 13.97 -10.11 -3.19
CA GLU A 39 13.77 -8.74 -3.66
C GLU A 39 13.18 -7.87 -2.55
N PHE A 40 12.13 -8.34 -1.87
CA PHE A 40 11.56 -7.60 -0.73
C PHE A 40 12.57 -7.46 0.41
N GLN A 41 13.34 -8.50 0.69
CA GLN A 41 14.41 -8.45 1.68
C GLN A 41 15.50 -7.42 1.31
N GLN A 42 15.83 -7.29 0.03
CA GLN A 42 16.78 -6.27 -0.44
C GLN A 42 16.22 -4.86 -0.27
N ILE A 43 14.95 -4.65 -0.60
CA ILE A 43 14.26 -3.38 -0.40
C ILE A 43 14.23 -3.02 1.09
N ALA A 44 13.80 -3.95 1.94
CA ALA A 44 13.73 -3.74 3.40
C ALA A 44 15.10 -3.36 3.99
N ARG A 45 16.18 -3.99 3.52
CA ARG A 45 17.55 -3.63 3.93
C ARG A 45 17.92 -2.20 3.55
N GLY A 46 17.47 -1.70 2.39
CA GLY A 46 17.71 -0.32 1.97
C GLY A 46 17.08 0.74 2.88
N PHE A 47 16.05 0.35 3.64
CA PHE A 47 15.33 1.20 4.58
C PHE A 47 15.68 0.95 6.05
N ALA A 48 16.53 -0.04 6.33
CA ALA A 48 16.89 -0.42 7.69
C ALA A 48 17.55 0.75 8.44
N GLY A 49 16.96 1.13 9.58
CA GLY A 49 17.44 2.26 10.40
C GLY A 49 17.05 3.65 9.88
N LEU A 50 16.40 3.77 8.72
CA LEU A 50 15.93 5.04 8.17
C LEU A 50 14.47 5.32 8.53
N ILE A 51 13.66 4.27 8.65
CA ILE A 51 12.23 4.35 8.93
C ILE A 51 11.82 3.31 9.96
N GLU A 52 10.76 3.61 10.69
CA GLU A 52 10.02 2.62 11.47
C GLU A 52 8.94 1.99 10.58
N PHE A 53 8.91 0.67 10.52
CA PHE A 53 7.92 -0.07 9.75
C PHE A 53 6.72 -0.42 10.64
N ASP A 54 5.53 0.07 10.27
CA ASP A 54 4.27 -0.30 10.93
C ASP A 54 3.25 -0.87 9.93
N PRO A 55 3.50 -2.07 9.36
CA PRO A 55 2.62 -2.65 8.37
C PRO A 55 1.28 -3.08 8.98
N ARG A 56 0.21 -2.88 8.22
CA ARG A 56 -1.14 -3.37 8.54
C ARG A 56 -1.72 -4.07 7.32
N GLN A 57 -2.12 -5.32 7.50
CA GLN A 57 -2.93 -6.04 6.51
C GLN A 57 -4.39 -5.80 6.82
N CYS A 58 -5.15 -5.38 5.81
CA CYS A 58 -6.54 -5.00 5.94
C CYS A 58 -7.37 -5.66 4.83
N GLU A 59 -8.64 -5.93 5.13
CA GLU A 59 -9.64 -6.27 4.12
C GLU A 59 -10.42 -5.01 3.71
N VAL A 60 -10.76 -4.90 2.43
CA VAL A 60 -11.62 -3.81 1.95
C VAL A 60 -13.06 -4.15 2.30
N VAL A 61 -13.61 -3.50 3.32
CA VAL A 61 -15.00 -3.70 3.75
C VAL A 61 -15.99 -2.77 3.04
N HIS A 62 -15.52 -1.66 2.46
CA HIS A 62 -16.34 -0.70 1.74
C HIS A 62 -15.52 0.10 0.72
N VAL A 63 -16.13 0.43 -0.42
CA VAL A 63 -15.59 1.36 -1.42
C VAL A 63 -16.70 2.34 -1.79
N ALA A 64 -16.46 3.63 -1.58
CA ALA A 64 -17.33 4.69 -2.04
C ALA A 64 -16.72 5.36 -3.27
N ASN A 65 -17.54 5.58 -4.29
CA ASN A 65 -17.17 6.44 -5.41
C ASN A 65 -17.65 7.85 -5.10
N ALA A 66 -16.83 8.86 -5.38
CA ALA A 66 -17.31 10.24 -5.34
C ALA A 66 -18.39 10.38 -6.43
N ALA A 67 -19.65 10.53 -6.03
CA ALA A 67 -20.66 11.01 -6.96
C ALA A 67 -20.21 12.38 -7.43
N ARG A 68 -20.13 12.56 -8.75
CA ARG A 68 -19.91 13.86 -9.37
C ARG A 68 -21.08 14.74 -8.90
N ILE A 69 -20.80 15.76 -8.08
CA ILE A 69 -21.80 16.76 -7.75
C ILE A 69 -22.01 17.56 -9.04
N GLU A 70 -22.97 17.14 -9.85
CA GLU A 70 -23.49 18.00 -10.92
C GLU A 70 -24.46 18.95 -10.25
N ASP A 71 -23.99 20.20 -10.12
CA ASP A 71 -24.72 21.36 -9.63
C ASP A 71 -25.78 21.69 -10.69
N ASP A 72 -27.02 21.22 -10.48
CA ASP A 72 -28.17 21.53 -11.32
C ASP A 72 -28.66 22.93 -10.88
N SER A 73 -28.20 23.96 -11.59
CA SER A 73 -28.65 25.36 -11.48
C SER A 73 -29.79 25.67 -12.46
#